data_AF-A0A0C9TTX2-F1
#
_entry.id   AF-A0A0C9TTX2-F1
#
_cell.length_a   1.000
_cell.length_b   1.000
_cell.length_c   1.000
_cell.angle_alpha   90.00
_cell.angle_beta   90.00
_cell.angle_gamma   90.00
#
_symmetry.space_group_name_H-M   'P 1'
#
loop_
_entity.id
_entity.type
_entity.pdbx_description
1 polymer ?
#
loop_
_entity_poly.entity_id
_entity_poly.type
_entity_poly.pdbx_seq_one_letter_code
_entity_poly.pdbx_strand_id
1 'polypeptide(L)'
;MIPTTLGIYVLQELKGRGIGLIGNQTFHRGQKILVHTPLLVIHRMINDILPLADRLELQQEAVARLPKASQDLFIELHGHVGNIDKIEDIIITNSFGIPLGDYNEIRNGVFPETARLNHACRLNSAYYFNNNTLSHHVHATKLPPVVRI
;
A
#
# COMPACT_ATOMS: atom_id res chain seq x y z
N MET A 1 -4.88 -9.03 -30.42
CA MET A 1 -5.38 -8.27 -29.26
C MET A 1 -4.31 -7.24 -28.93
N ILE A 2 -4.61 -5.96 -29.09
CA ILE A 2 -3.63 -4.87 -28.94
C ILE A 2 -3.39 -4.66 -27.44
N PRO A 3 -2.14 -4.66 -26.93
CA PRO A 3 -1.89 -4.40 -25.52
C PRO A 3 -2.14 -2.92 -25.25
N THR A 4 -3.10 -2.61 -24.38
CA THR A 4 -3.39 -1.23 -23.98
C THR A 4 -2.27 -0.73 -23.06
N THR A 5 -1.36 0.07 -23.62
CA THR A 5 -0.24 0.75 -22.94
C THR A 5 -0.69 2.01 -22.15
N LEU A 6 -1.71 1.89 -21.31
CA LEU A 6 -2.23 3.03 -20.52
C LEU A 6 -1.62 3.22 -19.12
N GLY A 7 -0.62 2.42 -18.76
CA GLY A 7 0.12 2.57 -17.50
C GLY A 7 1.54 3.06 -17.74
N ILE A 8 2.07 3.93 -16.87
CA ILE A 8 3.51 4.28 -16.82
C ILE A 8 4.34 3.22 -16.05
N TYR A 9 3.68 2.13 -15.66
CA TYR A 9 4.23 0.98 -14.96
C TYR A 9 3.39 -0.28 -15.27
N VAL A 10 3.94 -1.45 -14.92
CA VAL A 10 3.29 -2.75 -15.00
C VAL A 10 3.44 -3.50 -13.68
N LEU A 11 2.49 -4.37 -13.36
CA LEU A 11 2.64 -5.34 -12.27
C LEU A 11 3.41 -6.56 -12.79
N GLN A 12 4.40 -7.02 -12.04
CA GLN A 12 5.24 -8.15 -12.42
C GLN A 12 5.56 -9.02 -11.21
N GLU A 13 5.48 -10.34 -11.38
CA GLU A 13 6.01 -11.28 -10.39
C GLU A 13 7.54 -11.21 -10.33
N LEU A 14 8.07 -11.04 -9.13
CA LEU A 14 9.48 -10.95 -8.85
C LEU A 14 9.90 -12.12 -7.96
N LYS A 15 10.92 -12.86 -8.42
CA LYS A 15 11.45 -14.02 -7.70
C LYS A 15 11.80 -13.66 -6.25
N GLY A 16 11.13 -14.33 -5.31
CA GLY A 16 11.31 -14.16 -3.86
C GLY A 16 10.74 -12.87 -3.26
N ARG A 17 9.96 -12.07 -4.02
CA ARG A 17 9.46 -10.75 -3.60
C ARG A 17 8.00 -10.49 -3.96
N GLY A 18 7.26 -11.52 -4.40
CA GLY A 18 5.86 -11.38 -4.78
C GLY A 18 5.66 -10.50 -6.01
N ILE A 19 4.54 -9.79 -6.09
CA ILE A 19 4.21 -8.90 -7.19
C ILE A 19 4.78 -7.51 -6.91
N GLY A 20 5.62 -7.00 -7.81
CA GLY A 20 6.17 -5.64 -7.78
C GLY A 20 5.63 -4.75 -8.89
N LEU A 21 5.72 -3.44 -8.69
CA LEU A 21 5.42 -2.42 -9.69
C LEU A 21 6.70 -1.99 -10.43
N ILE A 22 6.74 -2.25 -11.74
CA ILE A 22 7.90 -1.98 -12.60
C ILE A 22 7.57 -0.85 -13.59
N GLY A 23 8.36 0.22 -13.55
CA GLY A 23 8.23 1.32 -14.50
C GLY A 23 8.50 0.87 -15.94
N ASN A 24 7.62 1.23 -16.88
CA ASN A 24 7.78 0.91 -18.31
C ASN A 24 8.32 2.09 -19.14
N GLN A 25 8.71 3.17 -18.47
CA GLN A 25 9.30 4.37 -19.03
C GLN A 25 10.38 4.93 -18.09
N THR A 26 11.09 5.95 -18.56
CA THR A 26 11.97 6.76 -17.72
C THR A 26 11.15 7.66 -16.81
N PHE A 27 11.50 7.70 -15.52
CA PHE A 27 10.93 8.63 -14.57
C PHE A 27 11.91 9.75 -14.26
N HIS A 28 11.42 10.98 -14.26
CA HIS A 28 12.19 12.13 -13.82
C HIS A 28 12.06 12.33 -12.31
N ARG A 29 13.12 12.85 -11.67
CA ARG A 29 13.07 13.18 -10.24
C ARG A 29 11.91 14.13 -9.97
N GLY A 30 11.11 13.81 -8.94
CA GLY A 30 9.89 14.55 -8.58
C GLY A 30 8.66 14.16 -9.39
N GLN A 31 8.78 13.34 -10.44
CA GLN A 31 7.64 12.87 -11.21
C GLN A 31 6.73 12.01 -10.35
N LYS A 32 5.43 12.34 -10.36
CA LYS A 32 4.36 11.59 -9.69
C LYS A 32 4.18 10.22 -10.35
N ILE A 33 4.08 9.19 -9.52
CA ILE A 33 3.90 7.79 -9.93
C ILE A 33 2.50 7.29 -9.54
N LEU A 34 2.15 7.41 -8.26
CA LEU A 34 0.88 6.94 -7.69
C LEU A 34 0.26 8.02 -6.82
N VAL A 35 -1.07 8.12 -6.85
CA VAL A 35 -1.86 8.92 -5.90
C VAL A 35 -3.15 8.18 -5.59
N HIS A 36 -3.27 7.65 -4.38
CA HIS A 36 -4.44 6.86 -3.98
C HIS A 36 -4.88 7.21 -2.56
N THR A 37 -6.17 7.11 -2.31
CA THR A 37 -6.76 7.22 -0.97
C THR A 37 -6.62 5.89 -0.22
N PRO A 38 -6.62 5.89 1.12
CA PRO A 38 -6.54 4.64 1.88
C PRO A 38 -7.82 3.82 1.68
N LEU A 39 -7.64 2.51 1.58
CA LEU A 39 -8.75 1.55 1.61
C LEU A 39 -9.16 1.24 3.05
N LEU A 40 -8.19 1.16 3.96
CA LEU A 40 -8.40 1.10 5.41
C LEU A 40 -7.55 2.15 6.11
N VAL A 41 -8.08 2.70 7.22
CA VAL A 41 -7.34 3.52 8.18
C VAL A 41 -7.55 2.91 9.57
N ILE A 42 -6.45 2.61 10.24
CA ILE A 42 -6.45 1.85 11.49
C ILE A 42 -5.75 2.68 12.55
N HIS A 43 -6.30 2.69 13.76
CA HIS A 43 -5.67 3.33 14.91
C HIS A 43 -4.32 2.65 15.19
N ARG A 44 -3.23 3.42 15.32
CA ARG A 44 -1.89 2.83 15.47
C ARG A 44 -1.72 2.03 16.75
N MET A 45 -2.40 2.46 17.81
CA MET A 45 -2.40 1.76 19.11
C MET A 45 -3.52 0.71 19.24
N ILE A 46 -4.13 0.26 18.13
CA ILE A 46 -5.28 -0.67 18.18
C ILE A 46 -4.97 -1.95 18.99
N ASN A 47 -3.71 -2.40 18.96
CA ASN A 47 -3.25 -3.58 19.70
C ASN A 47 -3.20 -3.37 21.22
N ASP A 48 -3.05 -2.12 21.67
CA ASP A 48 -2.95 -1.78 23.09
C ASP A 48 -4.33 -1.47 23.70
N ILE A 49 -5.31 -1.15 22.86
CA ILE A 49 -6.64 -0.69 23.28
C ILE A 49 -7.75 -1.74 23.08
N LEU A 50 -7.53 -2.75 22.25
CA LEU A 50 -8.50 -3.84 22.02
C LEU A 50 -7.88 -5.22 22.24
N PRO A 51 -8.64 -6.16 22.83
CA PRO A 51 -8.30 -7.58 22.80
C PRO A 51 -8.12 -8.10 21.37
N LEU A 52 -7.31 -9.16 21.22
CA LEU A 52 -7.05 -9.77 19.91
C LEU A 52 -8.34 -10.15 19.17
N ALA A 53 -9.27 -10.84 19.84
CA ALA A 53 -10.51 -11.32 19.22
C ALA A 53 -11.34 -10.16 18.63
N ASP A 54 -11.61 -9.13 19.43
CA ASP A 54 -12.39 -7.96 19.01
C ASP A 54 -11.71 -7.22 17.86
N ARG A 55 -10.38 -7.10 17.91
CA ARG A 55 -9.61 -6.47 16.84
C ARG A 55 -9.69 -7.26 15.53
N LEU A 56 -9.58 -8.59 15.58
CA LEU A 56 -9.70 -9.43 14.39
C LEU A 56 -11.11 -9.35 13.80
N GLU A 57 -12.15 -9.40 14.63
CA GLU A 57 -13.54 -9.26 14.19
C GLU A 57 -13.76 -7.92 13.47
N LEU A 58 -13.30 -6.81 14.06
CA LEU A 58 -13.40 -5.48 13.43
C LEU A 58 -12.64 -5.38 12.11
N GLN A 59 -11.44 -5.97 12.02
CA GLN A 59 -10.65 -5.99 10.79
C GLN A 59 -11.34 -6.80 9.68
N GLN A 60 -11.87 -7.97 10.02
CA GLN A 60 -12.62 -8.82 9.10
C GLN A 60 -13.87 -8.12 8.59
N GLU A 61 -14.65 -7.51 9.49
CA GLU A 61 -15.87 -6.78 9.14
C GLU A 61 -15.57 -5.54 8.29
N ALA A 62 -14.50 -4.80 8.61
CA ALA A 62 -14.08 -3.64 7.82
C ALA A 62 -13.78 -4.02 6.37
N VAL A 63 -13.10 -5.14 6.13
CA VAL A 63 -12.84 -5.65 4.78
C VAL A 63 -14.12 -6.17 4.13
N ALA A 64 -14.94 -6.93 4.84
CA ALA A 64 -16.18 -7.51 4.30
C ALA A 64 -17.17 -6.44 3.82
N ARG A 65 -17.16 -5.25 4.41
CA ARG A 65 -18.02 -4.11 4.04
C ARG A 65 -17.52 -3.27 2.87
N LEU A 66 -16.31 -3.51 2.37
CA LEU A 66 -15.81 -2.78 1.21
C LEU A 66 -16.60 -3.13 -0.04
N PRO A 67 -16.63 -2.25 -1.06
CA PRO A 67 -17.08 -2.64 -2.40
C PRO A 67 -16.27 -3.85 -2.90
N LYS A 68 -16.91 -4.74 -3.67
CA LYS A 68 -16.29 -6.00 -4.11
C LYS A 68 -14.93 -5.82 -4.78
N ALA A 69 -14.80 -4.84 -5.68
CA ALA A 69 -13.52 -4.53 -6.33
C ALA A 69 -12.41 -4.13 -5.33
N SER A 70 -12.75 -3.43 -4.26
CA SER A 70 -11.81 -3.05 -3.20
C SER A 70 -11.43 -4.26 -2.33
N GLN A 71 -12.38 -5.16 -2.04
CA GLN A 71 -12.07 -6.43 -1.37
C GLN A 71 -11.07 -7.25 -2.17
N ASP A 72 -11.28 -7.35 -3.49
CA ASP A 72 -10.41 -8.11 -4.39
C ASP A 72 -9.00 -7.53 -4.39
N LEU A 73 -8.87 -6.19 -4.53
CA LEU A 73 -7.58 -5.50 -4.43
C LEU A 73 -6.86 -5.77 -3.09
N PHE A 74 -7.61 -5.79 -1.98
CA PHE A 74 -7.05 -6.04 -0.65
C PHE A 74 -6.60 -7.49 -0.48
N ILE A 75 -7.43 -8.47 -0.87
CA ILE A 75 -7.16 -9.90 -0.68
C ILE A 75 -5.99 -10.39 -1.54
N GLU A 76 -5.71 -9.73 -2.66
CA GLU A 76 -4.54 -10.00 -3.51
C GLU A 76 -3.21 -9.48 -2.94
N LEU A 77 -3.22 -8.74 -1.84
CA LEU A 77 -2.00 -8.32 -1.16
C LEU A 77 -1.35 -9.51 -0.44
N HIS A 78 -0.02 -9.47 -0.33
CA HIS A 78 0.75 -10.52 0.33
C HIS A 78 0.85 -10.23 1.84
N GLY A 79 0.57 -11.24 2.66
CA GLY A 79 0.95 -11.26 4.07
C GLY A 79 2.29 -11.98 4.24
N HIS A 80 3.21 -11.40 5.02
CA HIS A 80 4.57 -11.91 5.21
C HIS A 80 4.75 -12.70 6.51
N VAL A 81 3.93 -12.45 7.53
CA VAL A 81 4.16 -13.01 8.87
C VAL A 81 3.82 -14.49 8.93
N GLY A 82 2.69 -14.90 8.36
CA GLY A 82 2.20 -16.27 8.41
C GLY A 82 1.76 -16.72 9.81
N ASN A 83 0.99 -17.82 9.87
CA ASN A 83 0.47 -18.42 11.11
C ASN A 83 -0.36 -17.48 12.01
N ILE A 84 -0.95 -16.42 11.44
CA ILE A 84 -1.91 -15.52 12.10
C ILE A 84 -3.16 -15.36 11.21
N ASP A 85 -4.13 -14.55 11.63
CA ASP A 85 -5.30 -14.24 10.80
C ASP A 85 -4.87 -13.61 9.46
N LYS A 86 -5.49 -14.03 8.35
CA LYS A 86 -5.10 -13.60 7.00
C LYS A 86 -5.26 -12.09 6.79
N ILE A 87 -6.34 -11.50 7.30
CA ILE A 87 -6.60 -10.07 7.13
C ILE A 87 -5.64 -9.27 7.98
N GLU A 88 -5.36 -9.73 9.20
CA GLU A 88 -4.32 -9.15 10.04
C GLU A 88 -2.95 -9.18 9.35
N ASP A 89 -2.54 -10.32 8.80
CA ASP A 89 -1.24 -10.48 8.11
C ASP A 89 -1.09 -9.50 6.94
N ILE A 90 -2.14 -9.36 6.12
CA ILE A 90 -2.18 -8.37 5.04
C ILE A 90 -2.04 -6.95 5.59
N ILE A 91 -2.79 -6.61 6.65
CA ILE A 91 -2.74 -5.26 7.25
C ILE A 91 -1.35 -4.93 7.76
N ILE A 92 -0.76 -5.78 8.60
CA ILE A 92 0.54 -5.49 9.24
C ILE A 92 1.67 -5.44 8.22
N THR A 93 1.55 -6.22 7.14
CA THR A 93 2.56 -6.27 6.07
C THR A 93 2.48 -5.05 5.15
N ASN A 94 1.29 -4.52 4.87
CA ASN A 94 1.05 -3.56 3.80
C ASN A 94 0.63 -2.15 4.27
N SER A 95 0.65 -1.89 5.59
CA SER A 95 0.26 -0.59 6.14
C SER A 95 1.40 0.44 6.10
N PHE A 96 1.03 1.70 5.87
CA PHE A 96 1.91 2.86 5.93
C PHE A 96 1.51 3.77 7.09
N GLY A 97 2.49 4.31 7.80
CA GLY A 97 2.24 5.33 8.82
C GLY A 97 1.85 6.65 8.14
N ILE A 98 0.65 7.14 8.42
CA ILE A 98 0.13 8.40 7.88
C ILE A 98 -0.20 9.36 9.03
N PRO A 99 0.24 10.64 8.96
CA PRO A 99 -0.23 11.67 9.89
C PRO A 99 -1.68 12.02 9.54
N LEU A 100 -2.61 11.73 10.45
CA LEU A 100 -4.05 11.93 10.23
C LEU A 100 -4.79 12.15 11.55
N GLY A 101 -5.64 13.17 11.59
CA GLY A 101 -6.41 13.58 12.77
C GLY A 101 -5.81 14.79 13.49
N ASP A 102 -6.33 15.08 14.67
CA ASP A 102 -5.85 16.18 15.50
C ASP A 102 -4.38 15.95 15.87
N TYR A 103 -3.60 17.04 15.90
CA TYR A 103 -2.16 17.00 16.19
C TYR A 103 -1.30 16.08 15.30
N ASN A 104 -1.81 15.65 14.14
CA ASN A 104 -1.11 14.75 13.21
C ASN A 104 -0.69 13.41 13.84
N GLU A 105 -1.58 12.82 14.66
CA GLU A 105 -1.39 11.46 15.14
C GLU A 105 -1.08 10.49 13.99
N ILE A 106 -0.14 9.56 14.22
CA ILE A 106 0.17 8.57 13.20
C ILE A 106 -0.88 7.47 13.25
N ARG A 107 -1.59 7.26 12.14
CA ARG A 107 -2.48 6.14 11.86
C ARG A 107 -1.82 5.17 10.88
N ASN A 108 -2.32 3.94 10.79
CA ASN A 108 -1.87 2.97 9.80
C ASN A 108 -2.86 2.95 8.63
N GLY A 109 -2.42 3.30 7.43
CA GLY A 109 -3.24 3.29 6.22
C GLY A 109 -2.84 2.16 5.27
N VAL A 110 -3.82 1.45 4.72
CA VAL A 110 -3.59 0.42 3.68
C VAL A 110 -3.94 1.02 2.31
N PHE A 111 -2.97 0.97 1.40
CA PHE A 111 -3.07 1.52 0.04
C PHE A 111 -2.68 0.43 -0.96
N PRO A 112 -3.61 -0.41 -1.46
CA PRO A 112 -3.27 -1.60 -2.24
C PRO A 112 -2.34 -1.34 -3.43
N GLU A 113 -2.53 -0.23 -4.13
CA GLU A 113 -1.73 0.16 -5.29
C GLU A 113 -0.30 0.56 -4.89
N THR A 114 -0.14 1.26 -3.76
CA THR A 114 1.17 1.62 -3.22
C THR A 114 1.86 0.38 -2.62
N ALA A 115 1.12 -0.51 -1.97
CA ALA A 115 1.64 -1.73 -1.36
C ALA A 115 2.29 -2.69 -2.38
N ARG A 116 2.05 -2.52 -3.68
CA ARG A 116 2.79 -3.20 -4.76
C ARG A 116 4.22 -2.69 -4.96
N LEU A 117 4.60 -1.59 -4.32
CA LEU A 117 5.99 -1.13 -4.28
C LEU A 117 6.74 -1.94 -3.22
N ASN A 118 7.67 -2.77 -3.68
CA ASN A 118 8.50 -3.56 -2.78
C ASN A 118 9.50 -2.68 -2.01
N HIS A 119 10.01 -3.21 -0.90
CA HIS A 119 11.10 -2.61 -0.14
C HIS A 119 12.46 -2.79 -0.86
N ALA A 120 13.28 -1.73 -0.91
CA ALA A 120 14.68 -1.77 -1.36
C ALA A 120 15.58 -0.92 -0.46
N CYS A 121 16.80 -1.42 -0.20
CA CYS A 121 17.85 -0.66 0.48
C CYS A 121 18.27 0.62 -0.27
N ARG A 122 18.03 0.68 -1.59
CA ARG A 122 18.27 1.86 -2.43
C ARG A 122 16.99 2.29 -3.11
N LEU A 123 16.16 3.02 -2.36
CA LEU A 123 14.91 3.58 -2.86
C LEU A 123 15.15 4.48 -4.10
N ASN A 124 14.21 4.37 -5.04
CA ASN A 124 14.11 5.19 -6.26
C ASN A 124 12.79 5.98 -6.31
N SER A 125 11.97 5.86 -5.27
CA SER A 125 10.76 6.61 -5.02
C SER A 125 10.67 7.00 -3.54
N ALA A 126 9.87 8.01 -3.24
CA ALA A 126 9.52 8.43 -1.89
C ALA A 126 8.04 8.81 -1.87
N TYR A 127 7.45 8.79 -0.67
CA TYR A 127 6.05 9.13 -0.50
C TYR A 127 5.85 10.26 0.52
N TYR A 128 4.70 10.91 0.41
CA TYR A 128 4.13 11.75 1.46
C TYR A 128 2.61 11.57 1.49
N PHE A 129 1.99 11.92 2.62
CA PHE A 129 0.54 11.90 2.77
C PHE A 129 -0.02 13.33 2.73
N ASN A 130 -1.01 13.57 1.87
CA ASN A 130 -1.73 14.83 1.82
C ASN A 130 -3.02 14.71 2.62
N ASN A 131 -3.07 15.38 3.77
CA ASN A 131 -4.19 15.30 4.70
C ASN A 131 -5.46 15.97 4.16
N ASN A 132 -5.33 17.01 3.33
CA ASN A 132 -6.48 17.73 2.77
C ASN A 132 -7.26 16.87 1.76
N THR A 133 -6.58 15.96 1.08
CA THR A 133 -7.17 15.07 0.06
C THR A 133 -7.20 13.61 0.48
N LEU A 134 -6.78 13.30 1.72
CA LEU A 134 -6.63 11.95 2.27
C LEU A 134 -5.93 10.99 1.31
N SER A 135 -4.84 11.44 0.69
CA SER A 135 -4.20 10.70 -0.40
C SER A 135 -2.71 10.48 -0.15
N HIS A 136 -2.24 9.29 -0.46
CA HIS A 136 -0.84 8.90 -0.46
C HIS A 136 -0.22 9.16 -1.83
N HIS A 137 0.81 10.00 -1.88
CA HIS A 137 1.49 10.41 -3.11
C HIS A 137 2.86 9.76 -3.18
N VAL A 138 3.15 9.04 -4.26
CA VAL A 138 4.46 8.46 -4.53
C VAL A 138 5.12 9.19 -5.70
N HIS A 139 6.36 9.64 -5.50
CA HIS A 139 7.14 10.34 -6.50
C HIS A 139 8.52 9.70 -6.71
N ALA A 140 9.05 9.77 -7.93
CA ALA A 140 10.39 9.29 -8.24
C ALA A 140 11.47 10.17 -7.58
N THR A 141 12.52 9.56 -7.05
CA THR A 141 13.63 10.28 -6.38
C THR A 141 14.95 10.27 -7.17
N LYS A 142 15.07 9.47 -8.24
CA LYS A 142 16.29 9.31 -9.07
C LYS A 142 15.96 9.15 -10.56
N LEU A 143 17.00 9.31 -11.41
CA LEU A 143 17.07 9.05 -12.86
C LEU A 143 18.20 8.01 -13.11
N PRO A 144 18.22 7.06 -14.10
CA PRO A 144 17.20 6.41 -14.95
C PRO A 144 17.17 4.86 -14.73
N PRO A 145 16.65 4.07 -15.70
CA PRO A 145 15.31 3.53 -15.73
C PRO A 145 15.19 2.23 -14.93
N VAL A 146 13.94 1.82 -14.79
CA VAL A 146 13.51 0.70 -13.97
C VAL A 146 13.50 1.09 -12.50
N VAL A 147 12.28 1.34 -12.01
CA VAL A 147 11.96 1.00 -10.63
C VAL A 147 12.17 -0.52 -10.53
N ARG A 148 13.43 -0.96 -10.40
CA ARG A 148 13.75 -2.32 -9.96
C ARG A 148 13.65 -2.22 -8.47
N ILE A 149 12.48 -2.55 -7.97
CA ILE A 149 12.40 -3.05 -6.60
C ILE A 149 11.93 -4.48 -6.74
#